data_AF-A0A1V5XQH4-F1
#
_entry.id   AF-A0A1V5XQH4-F1
#
_cell.length_a   1.000
_cell.length_b   1.000
_cell.length_c   1.000
_cell.angle_alpha   90.00
_cell.angle_beta   90.00
_cell.angle_gamma   90.00
#
_symmetry.space_group_name_H-M   'P 1'
#
loop_
_entity.id
_entity.type
_entity.pdbx_description
1 polymer ?
#
loop_
_entity_poly.entity_id
_entity_poly.type
_entity_poly.pdbx_seq_one_letter_code
_entity_poly.pdbx_strand_id
1 'polypeptide(L)'
;MSSSAESKRLVIDASVATSSGEQGRRGEMCQSFLRVMIDETVHRLVMTREIGSEWDVHSHPFARRWRRSMNARRRVDRPSVDRDLALRKRIDKANPTEKSLAAMEKDLHLIEAAKATDNRIISLDDTARRLFSTVSGSIGELGQILWVNPANETETPIQWLKEGSPNEEPRMIRSFS
;
A
#
# COMPACT_ATOMS: atom_id res chain seq x y z
N MET A 1 -9.38 -1.40 -28.89
CA MET A 1 -10.27 -0.61 -28.03
C MET A 1 -9.57 -0.46 -26.69
N SER A 2 -8.92 0.68 -26.44
CA SER A 2 -8.29 0.93 -25.14
C SER A 2 -9.40 1.20 -24.13
N SER A 3 -9.73 0.20 -23.32
CA SER A 3 -10.35 0.45 -22.03
C SER A 3 -9.48 1.48 -21.31
N SER A 4 -9.97 2.70 -21.11
CA SER A 4 -9.31 3.63 -20.21
C SER A 4 -9.33 2.97 -18.83
N ALA A 5 -8.20 2.41 -18.41
CA ALA A 5 -8.08 1.80 -17.09
C ALA A 5 -8.62 2.78 -16.05
N GLU A 6 -9.59 2.35 -15.24
CA GLU A 6 -10.18 3.22 -14.22
C GLU A 6 -9.10 3.71 -13.25
N SER A 7 -9.20 4.97 -12.85
CA SER A 7 -8.35 5.51 -11.80
C SER A 7 -8.68 4.82 -10.46
N LYS A 8 -7.67 4.22 -9.83
CA LYS A 8 -7.72 3.65 -8.47
C LYS A 8 -6.88 4.50 -7.51
N ARG A 9 -7.24 4.46 -6.24
CA ARG A 9 -6.58 5.12 -5.12
C ARG A 9 -5.66 4.12 -4.44
N LEU A 10 -4.36 4.40 -4.48
CA LEU A 10 -3.31 3.52 -3.94
C LEU A 10 -2.74 4.13 -2.66
N VAL A 11 -2.76 3.36 -1.58
CA VAL A 11 -1.99 3.65 -0.37
C VAL A 11 -0.56 3.22 -0.61
N ILE A 12 0.40 4.14 -0.54
CA ILE A 12 1.83 3.83 -0.70
C ILE A 12 2.51 4.09 0.63
N ASP A 13 3.04 3.02 1.21
CA ASP A 13 3.81 3.03 2.45
C ASP A 13 5.10 3.86 2.28
N ALA A 14 5.48 4.55 3.36
CA ALA A 14 6.74 5.27 3.45
C ALA A 14 7.97 4.36 3.23
N SER A 15 7.87 3.04 3.46
CA SER A 15 8.94 2.09 3.12
C SER A 15 9.34 2.17 1.64
N VAL A 16 8.36 2.20 0.72
CA VAL A 16 8.59 2.35 -0.73
C VAL A 16 9.19 3.72 -1.05
N ALA A 17 8.68 4.77 -0.41
CA ALA A 17 9.16 6.13 -0.59
C ALA A 17 10.62 6.29 -0.14
N THR A 18 10.99 5.66 0.95
CA THR A 18 12.36 5.61 1.49
C THR A 18 13.26 4.86 0.52
N SER A 19 12.88 3.65 0.14
CA SER A 19 13.74 2.78 -0.67
C SER A 19 13.92 3.23 -2.10
N SER A 20 13.00 4.00 -2.66
CA SER A 20 13.12 4.56 -4.03
C SER A 20 14.35 5.44 -4.28
N GLY A 21 15.12 5.77 -3.25
CA GLY A 21 16.42 6.45 -3.35
C GLY A 21 17.63 5.60 -3.00
N GLU A 22 17.44 4.37 -2.55
CA GLU A 22 18.52 3.44 -2.26
C GLU A 22 19.20 2.99 -3.55
N GLN A 23 20.49 2.69 -3.47
CA GLN A 23 21.22 2.07 -4.58
C GLN A 23 20.88 0.57 -4.68
N GLY A 24 20.91 0.05 -5.90
CA GLY A 24 20.68 -1.36 -6.19
C GLY A 24 19.23 -1.70 -6.52
N ARG A 25 19.01 -3.00 -6.77
CA ARG A 25 17.80 -3.50 -7.43
C ARG A 25 16.49 -3.09 -6.77
N ARG A 26 16.41 -3.18 -5.43
CA ARG A 26 15.21 -2.79 -4.67
C ARG A 26 14.83 -1.33 -4.90
N GLY A 27 15.81 -0.44 -4.83
CA GLY A 27 15.59 0.99 -5.02
C GLY A 27 15.19 1.33 -6.45
N GLU A 28 15.86 0.72 -7.43
CA GLU A 28 15.51 0.84 -8.86
C GLU A 28 14.08 0.40 -9.15
N MET A 29 13.63 -0.69 -8.54
CA MET A 29 12.28 -1.21 -8.71
C MET A 29 11.23 -0.28 -8.09
N CYS A 30 11.45 0.19 -6.86
CA CYS A 30 10.57 1.17 -6.22
C CYS A 30 10.50 2.46 -7.03
N GLN A 31 11.65 2.95 -7.51
CA GLN A 31 11.73 4.14 -8.35
C GLN A 31 10.98 3.96 -9.66
N SER A 32 11.13 2.80 -10.31
CA SER A 32 10.45 2.45 -11.56
C SER A 32 8.94 2.35 -11.36
N PHE A 33 8.49 1.70 -10.29
CA PHE A 33 7.06 1.63 -9.95
C PHE A 33 6.45 3.03 -9.79
N LEU A 34 7.10 3.92 -9.02
CA LEU A 34 6.63 5.29 -8.84
C LEU A 34 6.60 6.07 -10.16
N ARG A 35 7.64 5.94 -11.01
CA ARG A 35 7.68 6.57 -12.35
C ARG A 35 6.53 6.08 -13.24
N VAL A 36 6.33 4.77 -13.33
CA VAL A 36 5.23 4.18 -14.10
C VAL A 36 3.88 4.67 -13.58
N MET A 37 3.68 4.71 -12.26
CA MET A 37 2.43 5.20 -11.68
C MET A 37 2.12 6.62 -12.15
N ILE A 38 3.09 7.53 -12.06
CA ILE A 38 2.84 8.94 -12.38
C ILE A 38 2.73 9.19 -13.88
N ASP A 39 3.54 8.53 -14.70
CA ASP A 39 3.66 8.85 -16.13
C ASP A 39 2.79 7.98 -17.05
N GLU A 40 2.47 6.75 -16.64
CA GLU A 40 1.79 5.77 -17.51
C GLU A 40 0.39 5.37 -16.99
N THR A 41 -0.02 5.81 -15.80
CA THR A 41 -1.36 5.51 -15.26
C THR A 41 -2.12 6.76 -14.85
N VAL A 42 -3.42 6.60 -14.58
CA VAL A 42 -4.29 7.65 -14.04
C VAL A 42 -4.51 7.56 -12.53
N HIS A 43 -3.89 6.58 -11.86
CA HIS A 43 -4.10 6.28 -10.43
C HIS A 43 -3.76 7.43 -9.48
N ARG A 44 -4.30 7.42 -8.28
CA ARG A 44 -4.16 8.50 -7.30
C ARG A 44 -3.44 7.98 -6.06
N LEU A 45 -2.63 8.82 -5.46
CA LEU A 45 -1.94 8.54 -4.21
C LEU A 45 -2.87 8.90 -3.04
N VAL A 46 -3.06 7.98 -2.11
CA VAL A 46 -3.75 8.24 -0.84
C VAL A 46 -2.73 8.75 0.18
N MET A 47 -3.06 9.86 0.82
CA MET A 47 -2.21 10.55 1.79
C MET A 47 -3.06 11.03 2.97
N THR A 48 -3.42 10.12 3.87
CA THR A 48 -4.01 10.48 5.16
C THR A 48 -3.02 11.31 5.99
N ARG A 49 -3.48 11.91 7.10
CA ARG A 49 -2.60 12.65 7.99
C ARG A 49 -1.43 11.79 8.51
N GLU A 50 -1.71 10.55 8.91
CA GLU A 50 -0.72 9.62 9.46
C GLU A 50 0.30 9.21 8.38
N ILE A 51 -0.14 8.75 7.21
CA ILE A 51 0.73 8.39 6.08
C ILE A 51 1.58 9.60 5.64
N GLY A 52 0.97 10.78 5.57
CA GLY A 52 1.67 12.02 5.22
C GLY A 52 2.81 12.34 6.19
N SER A 53 2.57 12.15 7.49
CA SER A 53 3.56 12.40 8.54
C SER A 53 4.72 11.41 8.44
N GLU A 54 4.46 10.13 8.18
CA GLU A 54 5.51 9.13 7.95
C GLU A 54 6.35 9.47 6.72
N TRP A 55 5.70 9.86 5.62
CA TRP A 55 6.40 10.30 4.42
C TRP A 55 7.28 11.51 4.70
N ASP A 56 6.82 12.48 5.50
CA ASP A 56 7.59 13.68 5.80
C ASP A 56 8.87 13.36 6.59
N VAL A 57 8.87 12.31 7.42
CA VAL A 57 10.02 11.87 8.20
C VAL A 57 10.95 10.95 7.40
N HIS A 58 10.41 9.94 6.72
CA HIS A 58 11.20 8.82 6.20
C HIS A 58 11.51 8.90 4.70
N SER A 59 10.69 9.62 3.91
CA SER A 59 10.81 9.54 2.45
C SER A 59 12.11 10.14 1.90
N HIS A 60 12.66 9.49 0.87
CA HIS A 60 13.84 10.00 0.17
C HIS A 60 13.51 11.26 -0.67
N PRO A 61 14.47 12.18 -0.92
CA PRO A 61 14.27 13.34 -1.80
C PRO A 61 13.61 13.03 -3.16
N PHE A 62 13.91 11.87 -3.75
CA PHE A 62 13.26 11.41 -4.98
C PHE A 62 11.73 11.29 -4.80
N ALA A 63 11.28 10.51 -3.81
CA ALA A 63 9.86 10.31 -3.53
C ALA A 63 9.16 11.62 -3.14
N ARG A 64 9.84 12.54 -2.44
CA ARG A 64 9.28 13.88 -2.15
C ARG A 64 9.02 14.69 -3.41
N ARG A 65 9.97 14.68 -4.38
CA ARG A 65 9.77 15.33 -5.68
C ARG A 65 8.63 14.66 -6.46
N TRP A 66 8.59 13.34 -6.46
CA TRP A 66 7.50 12.58 -7.07
C TRP A 66 6.12 12.95 -6.48
N ARG A 67 6.01 13.02 -5.14
CA ARG A 67 4.78 13.45 -4.44
C ARG A 67 4.37 14.88 -4.80
N ARG A 68 5.34 15.80 -4.99
CA ARG A 68 5.06 17.16 -5.48
C ARG A 68 4.48 17.13 -6.89
N SER A 69 5.04 16.32 -7.79
CA SER A 69 4.49 16.13 -9.15
C SER A 69 3.08 15.54 -9.14
N MET A 70 2.81 14.55 -8.27
CA MET A 70 1.45 14.01 -8.09
C MET A 70 0.46 15.09 -7.63
N ASN A 71 0.87 15.96 -6.71
CA ASN A 71 0.04 17.10 -6.25
C ASN A 71 -0.22 18.11 -7.38
N ALA A 72 0.82 18.48 -8.14
CA ALA A 72 0.67 19.39 -9.27
C ALA A 72 -0.29 18.83 -10.33
N ARG A 73 -0.28 17.50 -10.53
CA ARG A 73 -1.22 16.77 -11.39
C ARG A 73 -2.60 16.52 -10.75
N ARG A 74 -2.86 17.04 -9.53
CA ARG A 74 -4.09 16.83 -8.74
C ARG A 74 -4.45 15.36 -8.51
N ARG A 75 -3.43 14.49 -8.35
CA ARG A 75 -3.55 13.03 -8.15
C ARG A 75 -3.19 12.59 -6.73
N VAL A 76 -3.41 13.45 -5.74
CA VAL A 76 -3.24 13.11 -4.32
C VAL A 76 -4.56 13.31 -3.60
N ASP A 77 -5.10 12.24 -3.06
CA ASP A 77 -6.30 12.24 -2.22
C ASP A 77 -5.90 12.25 -0.75
N ARG A 78 -6.57 13.10 0.03
CA ARG A 78 -6.31 13.27 1.47
C ARG A 78 -7.58 12.99 2.27
N PRO A 79 -8.07 11.74 2.28
CA PRO A 79 -9.25 11.42 3.04
C PRO A 79 -8.97 11.61 4.54
N SER A 80 -9.97 12.08 5.27
CA SER A 80 -10.00 11.95 6.73
C SER A 80 -10.38 10.51 7.04
N VAL A 81 -9.48 9.77 7.68
CA VAL A 81 -9.69 8.38 8.06
C VAL A 81 -9.48 8.30 9.56
N ASP A 82 -10.55 7.97 10.26
CA ASP A 82 -10.50 7.75 11.70
C ASP A 82 -9.99 6.34 12.00
N ARG A 83 -9.39 6.18 13.18
CA ARG A 83 -8.94 4.87 13.65
C ARG A 83 -10.13 3.93 13.83
N ASP A 84 -10.05 2.74 13.24
CA ASP A 84 -11.09 1.72 13.32
C ASP A 84 -10.90 0.88 14.59
N LEU A 85 -11.37 1.40 15.72
CA LEU A 85 -11.27 0.72 17.01
C LEU A 85 -11.92 -0.68 17.00
N ALA A 86 -12.93 -0.89 16.16
CA ALA A 86 -13.59 -2.18 16.04
C ALA A 86 -12.70 -3.20 15.31
N LEU A 87 -12.03 -2.81 14.22
CA LEU A 87 -11.02 -3.63 13.56
C LEU A 87 -9.87 -3.97 14.51
N ARG A 88 -9.32 -2.98 15.21
CA ARG A 88 -8.21 -3.18 16.15
C ARG A 88 -8.57 -4.20 17.23
N LYS A 89 -9.77 -4.09 17.80
CA LYS A 89 -10.29 -5.07 18.78
C LYS A 89 -10.50 -6.46 18.17
N ARG A 90 -10.89 -6.57 16.90
CA ARG A 90 -10.99 -7.87 16.21
C ARG A 90 -9.62 -8.51 16.00
N ILE A 91 -8.59 -7.73 15.66
CA ILE A 91 -7.21 -8.21 15.51
C ILE A 91 -6.69 -8.72 16.85
N ASP A 92 -6.87 -7.96 17.92
CA ASP A 92 -6.50 -8.38 19.28
C ASP A 92 -7.21 -9.69 19.67
N LYS A 93 -8.51 -9.80 19.40
CA LYS A 93 -9.30 -11.02 19.64
C LYS A 93 -8.89 -12.21 18.77
N ALA A 94 -8.24 -12.01 17.64
CA ALA A 94 -7.64 -13.09 16.87
C ALA A 94 -6.40 -13.70 17.56
N ASN A 95 -6.05 -13.17 18.73
CA ASN A 95 -5.01 -13.66 19.65
C ASN A 95 -3.63 -13.83 18.98
N PRO A 96 -3.13 -12.82 18.23
CA PRO A 96 -1.75 -12.85 17.75
C PRO A 96 -0.78 -12.79 18.93
N THR A 97 0.47 -13.24 18.72
CA THR A 97 1.53 -12.99 19.71
C THR A 97 1.72 -11.48 19.92
N GLU A 98 2.18 -11.05 21.10
CA GLU A 98 2.44 -9.65 21.40
C GLU A 98 3.37 -8.99 20.35
N LYS A 99 4.40 -9.71 19.91
CA LYS A 99 5.30 -9.26 18.85
C LYS A 99 4.58 -9.08 17.52
N SER A 100 3.71 -10.01 17.15
CA SER A 100 2.89 -9.93 15.93
C SER A 100 1.89 -8.77 16.02
N LEU A 101 1.26 -8.57 17.17
CA LEU A 101 0.33 -7.46 17.41
C LEU A 101 1.04 -6.12 17.25
N ALA A 102 2.17 -5.92 17.93
CA ALA A 102 2.95 -4.69 17.85
C ALA A 102 3.48 -4.42 16.43
N ALA A 103 3.76 -5.46 15.64
CA ALA A 103 4.11 -5.30 14.23
C ALA A 103 2.90 -4.84 13.40
N MET A 104 1.74 -5.51 13.53
CA MET A 104 0.51 -5.12 12.83
C MET A 104 0.03 -3.72 13.21
N GLU A 105 0.19 -3.33 14.48
CA GLU A 105 -0.22 -2.00 14.96
C GLU A 105 0.49 -0.85 14.24
N LYS A 106 1.73 -1.06 13.80
CA LYS A 106 2.48 -0.08 13.04
C LYS A 106 1.89 0.17 11.67
N ASP A 107 1.29 -0.84 11.04
CA ASP A 107 0.78 -0.77 9.66
C ASP A 107 -0.76 -0.65 9.60
N LEU A 108 -1.43 -0.58 10.75
CA LEU A 108 -2.89 -0.55 10.80
C LEU A 108 -3.50 0.68 10.14
N HIS A 109 -2.82 1.83 10.18
CA HIS A 109 -3.26 3.03 9.48
C HIS A 109 -3.22 2.86 7.94
N LEU A 110 -2.34 2.01 7.41
CA LEU A 110 -2.34 1.65 5.98
C LEU A 110 -3.59 0.83 5.63
N ILE A 111 -3.93 -0.14 6.49
CA ILE A 111 -5.14 -0.96 6.36
C ILE A 111 -6.40 -0.08 6.43
N GLU A 112 -6.49 0.79 7.43
CA GLU A 112 -7.61 1.73 7.62
C GLU A 112 -7.75 2.65 6.39
N ALA A 113 -6.65 3.21 5.88
CA ALA A 113 -6.65 4.04 4.67
C ALA A 113 -7.06 3.27 3.41
N ALA A 114 -6.61 2.02 3.26
CA ALA A 114 -6.96 1.18 2.13
C ALA A 114 -8.45 0.83 2.14
N LYS A 115 -9.01 0.45 3.30
CA LYS A 115 -10.44 0.19 3.50
C LYS A 115 -11.32 1.39 3.17
N ALA A 116 -10.87 2.60 3.53
CA ALA A 116 -11.59 3.84 3.23
C ALA A 116 -11.52 4.24 1.74
N THR A 117 -10.72 3.54 0.93
CA THR A 117 -10.48 3.89 -0.47
C THR A 117 -10.73 2.70 -1.41
N ASP A 118 -9.71 2.17 -2.07
CA ASP A 118 -9.84 1.12 -3.09
C ASP A 118 -9.13 -0.19 -2.70
N ASN A 119 -8.91 -0.41 -1.40
CA ASN A 119 -8.35 -1.65 -0.83
C ASN A 119 -6.97 -2.04 -1.41
N ARG A 120 -6.09 -1.06 -1.67
CA ARG A 120 -4.78 -1.28 -2.31
C ARG A 120 -3.65 -0.65 -1.54
N ILE A 121 -2.74 -1.49 -1.05
CA ILE A 121 -1.52 -1.11 -0.35
C ILE A 121 -0.31 -1.49 -1.21
N ILE A 122 0.60 -0.54 -1.38
CA ILE A 122 1.92 -0.74 -1.96
C ILE A 122 2.94 -0.59 -0.82
N SER A 123 3.59 -1.69 -0.43
CA SER A 123 4.53 -1.71 0.71
C SER A 123 5.60 -2.78 0.52
N LEU A 124 6.79 -2.53 1.05
CA LEU A 124 7.89 -3.49 1.09
C LEU A 124 7.80 -4.48 2.26
N ASP A 125 6.85 -4.30 3.18
CA ASP A 125 6.74 -5.13 4.38
C ASP A 125 5.92 -6.41 4.13
N ASP A 126 6.57 -7.41 3.55
CA ASP A 126 5.98 -8.75 3.40
C ASP A 126 5.75 -9.46 4.73
N THR A 127 6.34 -8.99 5.84
CA THR A 127 6.05 -9.54 7.16
C THR A 127 4.71 -9.04 7.67
N ALA A 128 4.42 -7.75 7.57
CA ALA A 128 3.11 -7.18 7.85
C ALA A 128 2.03 -7.86 6.99
N ARG A 129 2.26 -8.01 5.68
CA ARG A 129 1.36 -8.76 4.78
C ARG A 129 1.05 -10.16 5.31
N ARG A 130 2.06 -10.94 5.68
CA ARG A 130 1.86 -12.30 6.22
C ARG A 130 1.08 -12.28 7.54
N LEU A 131 1.40 -11.36 8.45
CA LEU A 131 0.72 -11.28 9.75
C LEU A 131 -0.76 -10.94 9.58
N PHE A 132 -1.11 -9.96 8.75
CA PHE A 132 -2.51 -9.68 8.44
C PHE A 132 -3.18 -10.87 7.72
N SER A 133 -2.45 -11.57 6.85
CA SER A 133 -2.94 -12.81 6.21
C SER A 133 -3.31 -13.87 7.25
N THR A 134 -2.54 -14.05 8.32
CA THR A 134 -2.87 -15.05 9.36
C THR A 134 -4.17 -14.76 10.10
N VAL A 135 -4.56 -13.49 10.25
CA VAL A 135 -5.80 -13.11 10.95
C VAL A 135 -6.98 -12.85 10.00
N SER A 136 -6.71 -12.73 8.69
CA SER A 136 -7.73 -12.40 7.67
C SER A 136 -8.87 -13.42 7.59
N GLY A 137 -8.62 -14.71 7.84
CA GLY A 137 -9.68 -15.73 7.87
C GLY A 137 -10.76 -15.49 8.94
N SER A 138 -10.41 -14.81 10.04
CA SER A 138 -11.36 -14.40 11.09
C SER A 138 -11.92 -12.99 10.89
N ILE A 139 -11.30 -12.20 10.00
CA ILE A 139 -11.61 -10.79 9.77
C ILE A 139 -11.77 -10.57 8.27
N GLY A 140 -12.94 -10.94 7.73
CA GLY A 140 -13.16 -11.04 6.28
C GLY A 140 -12.90 -9.77 5.47
N GLU A 141 -13.01 -8.58 6.08
CA GLU A 141 -12.66 -7.30 5.45
C GLU A 141 -11.16 -7.15 5.15
N LEU A 142 -10.26 -7.83 5.89
CA LEU A 142 -8.84 -7.86 5.55
C LEU A 142 -8.59 -8.67 4.27
N GLY A 143 -9.40 -9.71 4.04
CA GLY A 143 -9.36 -10.57 2.85
C GLY A 143 -9.63 -9.86 1.52
N GLN A 144 -10.07 -8.60 1.57
CA GLN A 144 -10.35 -7.75 0.41
C GLN A 144 -9.18 -6.83 0.04
N ILE A 145 -8.18 -6.71 0.91
CA ILE A 145 -7.06 -5.80 0.72
C ILE A 145 -6.03 -6.46 -0.18
N LEU A 146 -5.67 -5.78 -1.26
CA LEU A 146 -4.52 -6.12 -2.08
C LEU A 146 -3.26 -5.49 -1.50
N TRP A 147 -2.23 -6.31 -1.35
CA TRP A 147 -0.91 -5.89 -0.91
C TRP A 147 0.11 -6.21 -1.99
N VAL A 148 0.81 -5.17 -2.48
CA VAL A 148 1.79 -5.30 -3.56
C VAL A 148 3.14 -4.83 -3.07
N ASN A 149 4.12 -5.73 -3.16
CA ASN A 149 5.52 -5.36 -2.96
C ASN A 149 6.12 -4.95 -4.31
N PRO A 150 6.44 -3.65 -4.53
CA PRO A 150 7.00 -3.20 -5.80
C PRO A 150 8.39 -3.75 -6.10
N ALA A 151 9.07 -4.33 -5.11
CA ALA A 151 10.37 -4.98 -5.25
C ALA A 151 10.28 -6.51 -5.39
N ASN A 152 9.08 -7.09 -5.40
CA ASN A 152 8.90 -8.51 -5.67
C ASN A 152 8.68 -8.75 -7.19
N GLU A 153 9.76 -9.09 -7.91
CA GLU A 153 9.72 -9.31 -9.37
C GLU A 153 8.80 -10.46 -9.79
N THR A 154 8.70 -11.50 -8.97
CA THR A 154 7.86 -12.68 -9.27
C THR A 154 6.39 -12.33 -9.33
N GLU A 155 5.99 -11.26 -8.63
CA GLU A 155 4.64 -10.76 -8.67
C GLU A 155 4.41 -9.78 -9.82
N THR A 156 5.40 -9.39 -10.64
CA THR A 156 5.22 -8.49 -11.80
C THR A 156 4.46 -7.16 -11.51
N PRO A 157 4.82 -6.41 -10.44
CA PRO A 157 4.02 -5.28 -9.94
C PRO A 157 3.85 -4.13 -10.95
N ILE A 158 4.83 -3.89 -11.82
CA ILE A 158 4.75 -2.86 -12.87
C ILE A 158 3.70 -3.23 -13.92
N GLN A 159 3.63 -4.50 -14.32
CA GLN A 159 2.66 -4.95 -15.33
C GLN A 159 1.24 -4.80 -14.80
N TRP A 160 1.00 -5.30 -13.58
CA TRP A 160 -0.26 -5.12 -12.86
C TRP A 160 -0.68 -3.65 -12.76
N LEU A 161 0.26 -2.76 -12.47
CA LEU A 161 0.01 -1.33 -12.39
C LEU A 161 -0.42 -0.76 -13.76
N LYS A 162 0.26 -1.15 -14.85
CA LYS A 162 -0.07 -0.73 -16.23
C LYS A 162 -1.41 -1.27 -16.72
N GLU A 163 -1.81 -2.45 -16.24
CA GLU A 163 -3.11 -3.07 -16.53
C GLU A 163 -4.27 -2.41 -15.76
N GLY A 164 -4.01 -1.34 -15.01
CA GLY A 164 -5.03 -0.60 -14.29
C GLY A 164 -5.21 -1.05 -12.84
N SER A 165 -4.24 -1.80 -12.32
CA SER A 165 -4.30 -2.39 -10.99
C SER A 165 -5.58 -3.25 -10.83
N PRO A 166 -5.73 -4.37 -11.54
CA PRO A 166 -6.89 -5.25 -11.38
C PRO A 166 -6.97 -5.87 -9.97
N ASN A 167 -8.13 -6.41 -9.62
CA ASN A 167 -8.30 -7.24 -8.41
C ASN A 167 -7.75 -8.64 -8.72
N GLU A 168 -6.56 -8.95 -8.21
CA GLU A 168 -5.91 -10.25 -8.38
C GLU A 168 -5.82 -10.99 -7.05
N GLU A 169 -6.42 -12.17 -7.02
CA GLU A 169 -6.44 -13.06 -5.85
C GLU A 169 -5.06 -13.33 -5.23
N PRO A 170 -3.98 -13.59 -6.01
CA PRO A 170 -2.65 -13.81 -5.45
C PRO A 170 -2.09 -12.63 -4.62
N ARG A 171 -2.63 -11.42 -4.80
CA ARG A 171 -2.20 -10.21 -4.09
C ARG A 171 -3.01 -9.92 -2.84
N MET A 172 -4.12 -10.62 -2.64
CA MET A 172 -4.99 -10.36 -1.51
C MET A 172 -4.37 -10.89 -0.21
N ILE A 173 -4.62 -10.16 0.88
CA ILE A 173 -4.25 -10.59 2.23
C ILE A 173 -5.21 -11.69 2.67
N ARG A 174 -4.96 -12.93 2.23
CA ARG A 174 -5.78 -14.09 2.59
C ARG A 174 -4.96 -15.10 3.38
N SER A 175 -5.63 -15.78 4.31
CA SER A 175 -5.10 -16.98 4.95
C SER A 175 -5.04 -18.07 3.89
N PHE A 176 -3.90 -18.73 3.78
CA PHE A 176 -3.82 -19.99 3.04
C PHE A 176 -4.41 -21.07 3.95
N SER A 177 -5.52 -21.65 3.52
CA SER A 177 -6.17 -22.81 4.15
C SER A 177 -5.34 -24.07 3.99
#